data_AF-A0A645GLN0-F1
#
_entry.id   AF-A0A645GLN0-F1
#
_cell.length_a   1.000
_cell.length_b   1.000
_cell.length_c   1.000
_cell.angle_alpha   90.00
_cell.angle_beta   90.00
_cell.angle_gamma   90.00
#
_symmetry.space_group_name_H-M   'P 1'
#
loop_
_entity.id
_entity.type
_entity.pdbx_description
1 polymer ?
#
loop_
_entity_poly.entity_id
_entity_poly.type
_entity_poly.pdbx_seq_one_letter_code
_entity_poly.pdbx_strand_id
1 'polypeptide(L)'
;MPYNTGMTEWTNREQVIEQQMENLLGTDYIDIILDPKPPTGFLKDVRRAANYAFLECNWGPDYADPETYTDPFAPDNNYSWPHLAEGYREANGKNTYENMVNAAKAEVLDMARRYTLFAEAEAFFIDQAFVIPYAAGGGGYVASRLNPFESQYSPFGLSSERYKGQKVMEKPMNSEQYTEGLAIWEKERAEALKAAK
;
A
#
# COMPACT_ATOMS: atom_id res chain seq x y z
N MET A 1 5.56 4.47 18.63
CA MET A 1 4.85 4.06 17.42
C MET A 1 3.50 4.78 17.39
N PRO A 2 3.37 5.89 16.63
CA PRO A 2 2.13 6.64 16.62
C PRO A 2 1.07 6.00 15.73
N TYR A 3 -0.17 5.99 16.19
CA TYR A 3 -1.29 5.38 15.47
C TYR A 3 -2.56 6.21 15.54
N ASN A 4 -3.43 6.06 14.54
CA ASN A 4 -4.69 6.79 14.46
C ASN A 4 -5.76 6.10 15.32
N THR A 5 -6.18 6.75 16.41
CA THR A 5 -7.18 6.20 17.35
C THR A 5 -8.59 6.08 16.76
N GLY A 6 -8.84 6.61 15.56
CA GLY A 6 -10.10 6.43 14.84
C GLY A 6 -10.23 5.07 14.15
N MET A 7 -9.17 4.25 14.18
CA MET A 7 -9.14 2.92 13.59
C MET A 7 -8.83 1.88 14.67
N THR A 8 -9.85 1.17 15.14
CA THR A 8 -9.70 0.12 16.16
C THR A 8 -8.70 -0.95 15.73
N GLU A 9 -8.76 -1.37 14.45
CA GLU A 9 -7.84 -2.38 13.93
C GLU A 9 -6.38 -1.94 13.94
N TRP A 10 -6.11 -0.65 13.75
CA TRP A 10 -4.76 -0.12 13.84
C TRP A 10 -4.27 -0.17 15.30
N THR A 11 -5.11 0.22 16.25
CA THR A 11 -4.81 0.09 17.68
C THR A 11 -4.43 -1.35 18.07
N ASN A 12 -5.19 -2.33 17.57
CA ASN A 12 -4.95 -3.74 17.85
C ASN A 12 -3.62 -4.22 17.23
N ARG A 13 -3.31 -3.82 15.98
CA ARG A 13 -2.06 -4.19 15.32
C ARG A 13 -0.84 -3.65 16.05
N GLU A 14 -0.91 -2.40 16.52
CA GLU A 14 0.20 -1.74 17.21
C GLU A 14 0.54 -2.47 18.52
N GLN A 15 -0.47 -2.92 19.27
CA GLN A 15 -0.26 -3.77 20.46
C GLN A 15 0.39 -5.12 20.12
N VAL A 16 -0.02 -5.75 19.01
CA VAL A 16 0.58 -7.01 18.57
C VAL A 16 2.04 -6.80 18.16
N ILE A 17 2.36 -5.70 17.49
CA ILE A 17 3.72 -5.36 17.07
C ILE A 17 4.62 -5.13 18.29
N GLU A 18 4.20 -4.30 19.25
CA GLU A 18 4.89 -4.08 20.53
C GLU A 18 5.20 -5.42 21.20
N GLN A 19 4.18 -6.23 21.45
CA GLN A 19 4.34 -7.52 22.11
C GLN A 19 5.26 -8.47 21.34
N GLN A 20 5.11 -8.59 20.02
CA GLN A 20 5.91 -9.54 19.24
C GLN A 20 7.37 -9.12 19.18
N MET A 21 7.66 -7.84 18.96
CA MET A 21 9.02 -7.35 18.87
C MET A 21 9.73 -7.42 20.21
N GLU A 22 9.09 -6.98 21.29
CA GLU A 22 9.70 -7.01 22.63
C GLU A 22 9.90 -8.43 23.15
N ASN A 23 8.97 -9.36 22.88
CA ASN A 23 9.15 -10.76 23.24
C ASN A 23 10.29 -11.41 22.45
N LEU A 24 10.50 -11.01 21.20
CA LEU A 24 11.55 -11.56 20.35
C LEU A 24 12.94 -11.02 20.71
N LEU A 25 13.05 -9.70 20.91
CA LEU A 25 14.33 -9.01 21.06
C LEU A 25 14.72 -8.75 22.52
N GLY A 26 13.75 -8.80 23.44
CA GLY A 26 13.94 -8.48 24.85
C GLY A 26 13.60 -7.02 25.15
N THR A 27 12.89 -6.80 26.25
CA THR A 27 12.53 -5.45 26.75
C THR A 27 13.73 -4.68 27.31
N ASP A 28 14.86 -5.35 27.51
CA ASP A 28 16.15 -4.74 27.82
C ASP A 28 16.86 -4.20 26.58
N TYR A 29 16.49 -4.68 25.39
CA TYR A 29 17.05 -4.25 24.11
C TYR A 29 16.18 -3.19 23.42
N ILE A 30 14.85 -3.36 23.41
CA ILE A 30 13.90 -2.40 22.84
C ILE A 30 12.70 -2.17 23.75
N ASP A 31 12.11 -0.98 23.63
CA ASP A 31 10.86 -0.57 24.27
C ASP A 31 10.02 0.19 23.23
N ILE A 32 8.87 -0.36 22.83
CA ILE A 32 8.01 0.20 21.80
C ILE A 32 6.84 0.94 22.45
N ILE A 33 7.04 2.25 22.64
CA ILE A 33 6.00 3.10 23.20
C ILE A 33 4.87 3.33 22.19
N LEU A 34 3.68 2.83 22.46
CA LEU A 34 2.47 3.16 21.69
C LEU A 34 2.06 4.62 21.91
N ASP A 35 1.88 5.37 20.83
CA ASP A 35 1.60 6.81 20.86
C ASP A 35 0.24 7.13 20.20
N PRO A 36 -0.88 7.11 20.96
CA PRO A 36 -2.20 7.37 20.40
C PRO A 36 -2.31 8.80 19.87
N LYS A 37 -2.73 8.95 18.61
CA LYS A 37 -2.95 10.23 17.96
C LYS A 37 -4.39 10.37 17.45
N PRO A 38 -5.00 11.57 17.57
CA PRO A 38 -6.34 11.80 17.08
C PRO A 38 -6.42 11.62 15.56
N PRO A 39 -7.58 11.22 15.01
CA PRO A 39 -7.76 11.10 13.55
C PRO A 39 -7.58 12.44 12.84
N THR A 40 -8.07 13.50 13.48
CA THR A 40 -7.93 14.87 13.00
C THR A 40 -6.47 15.28 13.07
N GLY A 41 -5.88 15.59 11.91
CA GLY A 41 -4.49 16.07 11.83
C GLY A 41 -3.45 14.96 11.73
N PHE A 42 -3.78 13.67 11.91
CA PHE A 42 -2.82 12.56 11.91
C PHE A 42 -1.84 12.62 10.72
N LEU A 43 -2.35 12.75 9.49
CA LEU A 43 -1.51 12.79 8.30
C LEU A 43 -0.56 13.99 8.30
N LYS A 44 -1.01 15.15 8.77
CA LYS A 44 -0.24 16.39 8.76
C LYS A 44 0.82 16.38 9.88
N ASP A 45 0.40 16.06 11.10
CA ASP A 45 1.19 16.29 12.31
C ASP A 45 2.04 15.07 12.71
N VAL A 46 1.73 13.88 12.16
CA VAL A 46 2.47 12.64 12.40
C VAL A 46 3.19 12.20 11.15
N ARG A 47 2.44 11.71 10.13
CA ARG A 47 3.03 11.11 8.93
C ARG A 47 3.88 12.14 8.21
N ARG A 48 3.28 13.12 7.54
CA ARG A 48 3.97 14.09 6.65
C ARG A 48 5.00 14.96 7.35
N ALA A 49 4.94 15.07 8.69
CA ALA A 49 5.91 15.78 9.50
C ALA A 49 7.12 14.92 9.91
N ALA A 50 7.19 13.66 9.49
CA ALA A 50 8.19 12.67 9.91
C ALA A 50 8.27 12.51 11.45
N ASN A 51 7.15 12.70 12.15
CA ASN A 51 7.11 12.71 13.61
C ASN A 51 6.85 11.29 14.15
N TYR A 52 7.76 10.37 13.85
CA TYR A 52 7.73 8.98 14.28
C TYR A 52 9.11 8.33 14.14
N ALA A 53 9.37 7.29 14.93
CA ALA A 53 10.50 6.39 14.71
C ALA A 53 10.08 5.13 13.94
N PHE A 54 8.85 4.65 14.20
CA PHE A 54 8.25 3.48 13.57
C PHE A 54 6.76 3.78 13.35
N LEU A 55 6.24 3.52 12.15
CA LEU A 55 4.88 3.89 11.75
C LEU A 55 4.36 2.90 10.70
N GLU A 56 3.13 2.41 10.86
CA GLU A 56 2.46 1.63 9.84
C GLU A 56 2.40 2.39 8.50
N CYS A 57 2.88 1.76 7.43
CA CYS A 57 2.83 2.29 6.07
C CYS A 57 1.94 1.39 5.21
N ASN A 58 1.08 2.00 4.40
CA ASN A 58 0.22 1.30 3.44
C ASN A 58 0.27 2.01 2.09
N TRP A 59 0.12 1.23 1.02
CA TRP A 59 0.07 1.75 -0.34
C TRP A 59 -0.74 0.82 -1.22
N GLY A 60 -1.60 1.39 -2.06
CA GLY A 60 -2.29 0.66 -3.12
C GLY A 60 -1.69 1.07 -4.47
N PRO A 61 -1.54 0.14 -5.42
CA PRO A 61 -0.90 0.46 -6.70
C PRO A 61 -1.77 1.42 -7.49
N ASP A 62 -1.19 2.49 -8.03
CA ASP A 62 -1.91 3.44 -8.90
C ASP A 62 -2.02 2.93 -10.35
N TYR A 63 -1.08 2.08 -10.75
CA TYR A 63 -0.98 1.46 -12.07
C TYR A 63 -0.32 0.07 -11.96
N ALA A 64 -0.46 -0.77 -12.99
CA ALA A 64 0.09 -2.14 -13.00
C ALA A 64 1.58 -2.18 -13.36
N ASP A 65 2.44 -1.62 -12.52
CA ASP A 65 3.90 -1.79 -12.58
C ASP A 65 4.47 -1.79 -11.16
N PRO A 66 5.53 -2.58 -10.84
CA PRO A 66 6.15 -2.57 -9.52
C PRO A 66 6.61 -1.19 -9.05
N GLU A 67 6.95 -0.28 -9.98
CA GLU A 67 7.39 1.08 -9.67
C GLU A 67 6.44 1.81 -8.72
N THR A 68 5.12 1.62 -8.85
CA THR A 68 4.14 2.34 -8.03
C THR A 68 4.34 2.08 -6.53
N TYR A 69 4.85 0.90 -6.14
CA TYR A 69 5.10 0.58 -4.73
C TYR A 69 6.37 1.25 -4.17
N THR A 70 7.19 1.85 -5.03
CA THR A 70 8.37 2.62 -4.62
C THR A 70 8.01 4.06 -4.24
N ASP A 71 6.85 4.56 -4.69
CA ASP A 71 6.43 5.95 -4.51
C ASP A 71 6.38 6.41 -3.04
N PRO A 72 5.91 5.61 -2.05
CA PRO A 72 5.94 6.00 -0.63
C PRO A 72 7.33 6.35 -0.10
N PHE A 73 8.37 5.81 -0.74
CA PHE A 73 9.76 5.83 -0.31
C PHE A 73 10.61 6.81 -1.13
N ALA A 74 10.03 7.39 -2.18
CA ALA A 74 10.68 8.36 -3.04
C ALA A 74 10.96 9.69 -2.29
N PRO A 75 12.08 10.38 -2.58
CA PRO A 75 12.47 11.59 -1.87
C PRO A 75 11.55 12.80 -2.14
N ASP A 76 10.77 12.78 -3.21
CA ASP A 76 9.78 13.78 -3.56
C ASP A 76 8.37 13.50 -2.97
N ASN A 77 8.22 12.39 -2.23
CA ASN A 77 7.01 12.06 -1.48
C ASN A 77 7.13 12.46 0.00
N ASN A 78 6.00 12.52 0.69
CA ASN A 78 5.90 12.80 2.13
C ASN A 78 5.24 11.65 2.91
N TYR A 79 5.38 10.43 2.40
CA TYR A 79 4.83 9.23 3.02
C TYR A 79 5.82 8.56 3.97
N SER A 80 7.11 8.62 3.65
CA SER A 80 8.25 8.14 4.43
C SER A 80 9.54 8.89 4.07
N TRP A 81 10.64 8.68 4.81
CA TRP A 81 11.90 9.44 4.68
C TRP A 81 13.18 8.59 4.62
N PRO A 82 13.24 7.46 3.87
CA PRO A 82 14.44 6.61 3.84
C PRO A 82 15.67 7.31 3.26
N HIS A 83 15.48 8.36 2.44
CA HIS A 83 16.56 9.19 1.91
C HIS A 83 17.30 10.01 2.98
N LEU A 84 16.73 10.17 4.18
CA LEU A 84 17.36 10.84 5.31
C LEU A 84 18.21 9.91 6.18
N ALA A 85 18.17 8.59 5.95
CA ALA A 85 18.93 7.64 6.75
C ALA A 85 20.44 7.80 6.55
N GLU A 86 21.17 7.89 7.66
CA GLU A 86 22.62 7.99 7.67
C GLU A 86 23.27 6.69 7.21
N GLY A 87 24.47 6.78 6.60
CA GLY A 87 25.23 5.60 6.16
C GLY A 87 24.86 5.05 4.78
N TYR A 88 23.73 5.46 4.21
CA TYR A 88 23.25 4.98 2.90
C TYR A 88 23.45 5.96 1.75
N ARG A 89 23.96 7.16 2.04
CA ARG A 89 24.17 8.19 1.02
C ARG A 89 25.41 7.87 0.18
N GLU A 90 25.22 7.86 -1.14
CA GLU A 90 26.28 7.61 -2.11
C GLU A 90 26.89 8.91 -2.65
N ALA A 91 27.98 8.78 -3.40
CA ALA A 91 28.74 9.92 -3.93
C ALA A 91 27.93 10.85 -4.85
N ASN A 92 26.87 10.33 -5.48
CA ASN A 92 25.96 11.12 -6.32
C ASN A 92 24.90 11.91 -5.52
N GLY A 93 24.95 11.83 -4.19
CA GLY A 93 24.08 12.57 -3.27
C GLY A 93 22.75 11.88 -2.95
N LYS A 94 22.41 10.77 -3.62
CA LYS A 94 21.22 9.94 -3.40
C LYS A 94 21.51 8.83 -2.41
N ASN A 95 20.49 8.23 -1.81
CA ASN A 95 20.69 7.00 -1.03
C ASN A 95 20.77 5.77 -1.96
N THR A 96 21.29 4.66 -1.45
CA THR A 96 21.43 3.40 -2.21
C THR A 96 20.12 2.91 -2.79
N TYR A 97 19.05 2.89 -2.00
CA TYR A 97 17.72 2.44 -2.47
C TYR A 97 17.22 3.29 -3.65
N GLU A 98 17.33 4.62 -3.57
CA GLU A 98 16.94 5.54 -4.63
C GLU A 98 17.73 5.28 -5.91
N ASN A 99 19.03 4.96 -5.81
CA ASN A 99 19.83 4.59 -6.97
C ASN A 99 19.37 3.27 -7.62
N MET A 100 19.05 2.25 -6.81
CA MET A 100 18.51 0.98 -7.30
C MET A 100 17.17 1.17 -8.01
N VAL A 101 16.25 1.92 -7.40
CA VAL A 101 14.96 2.26 -7.99
C VAL A 101 15.14 3.05 -9.29
N ASN A 102 16.01 4.08 -9.31
CA ASN A 102 16.27 4.85 -10.53
C ASN A 102 16.83 3.98 -11.67
N ALA A 103 17.70 3.02 -11.36
CA ALA A 103 18.21 2.07 -12.35
C ALA A 103 17.09 1.18 -12.91
N ALA A 104 16.20 0.67 -12.05
CA ALA A 104 15.02 -0.09 -12.48
C ALA A 104 14.09 0.76 -13.36
N LYS A 105 13.81 2.01 -12.96
CA LYS A 105 12.97 2.95 -13.71
C LYS A 105 13.53 3.27 -15.10
N ALA A 106 14.86 3.35 -15.23
CA ALA A 106 15.55 3.64 -16.49
C ALA A 106 15.51 2.47 -17.50
N GLU A 107 15.29 1.23 -17.03
CA GLU A 107 15.05 0.09 -17.93
C GLU A 107 13.61 0.14 -18.45
N VAL A 108 13.48 0.34 -19.77
CA VAL A 108 12.19 0.53 -20.46
C VAL A 108 12.02 -0.38 -21.68
N LEU A 109 13.02 -1.22 -21.99
CA LEU A 109 13.02 -2.10 -23.15
C LEU A 109 12.94 -3.57 -22.74
N ASP A 110 13.70 -3.98 -21.72
CA ASP A 110 13.70 -5.34 -21.18
C ASP A 110 12.90 -5.42 -19.88
N MET A 111 11.65 -5.89 -20.00
CA MET A 111 10.76 -6.02 -18.85
C MET A 111 11.24 -7.03 -17.81
N ALA A 112 11.90 -8.11 -18.23
CA ALA A 112 12.41 -9.10 -17.29
C ALA A 112 13.57 -8.53 -16.48
N ARG A 113 14.45 -7.76 -17.13
CA ARG A 113 15.52 -7.00 -16.48
C ARG A 113 14.96 -5.97 -15.52
N ARG A 114 13.97 -5.17 -15.94
CA ARG A 114 13.29 -4.15 -15.11
C ARG A 114 12.72 -4.77 -13.83
N TYR A 115 11.98 -5.86 -13.95
CA TYR A 115 11.37 -6.54 -12.79
C TYR A 115 12.42 -7.14 -11.86
N THR A 116 13.53 -7.66 -12.42
CA THR A 116 14.66 -8.13 -11.61
C THR A 116 15.28 -6.97 -10.81
N LEU A 117 15.49 -5.81 -11.43
CA LEU A 117 16.04 -4.62 -10.76
C LEU A 117 15.14 -4.11 -9.63
N PHE A 118 13.81 -4.13 -9.82
CA PHE A 118 12.88 -3.78 -8.73
C PHE A 118 12.90 -4.81 -7.60
N ALA A 119 12.98 -6.11 -7.91
CA ALA A 119 13.09 -7.16 -6.90
C ALA A 119 14.39 -7.03 -6.10
N GLU A 120 15.50 -6.69 -6.76
CA GLU A 120 16.78 -6.39 -6.09
C GLU A 120 16.65 -5.18 -5.16
N ALA A 121 15.99 -4.11 -5.60
CA ALA A 121 15.74 -2.91 -4.79
C ALA A 121 14.86 -3.22 -3.56
N GLU A 122 13.79 -4.00 -3.74
CA GLU A 122 12.92 -4.46 -2.65
C GLU A 122 13.68 -5.32 -1.64
N ALA A 123 14.46 -6.29 -2.11
CA ALA A 123 15.26 -7.17 -1.27
C ALA A 123 16.24 -6.36 -0.40
N PHE A 124 16.97 -5.41 -0.98
CA PHE A 124 17.82 -4.49 -0.22
C PHE A 124 17.05 -3.74 0.87
N PHE A 125 15.87 -3.22 0.52
CA PHE A 125 15.07 -2.39 1.43
C PHE A 125 14.56 -3.18 2.64
N ILE A 126 14.17 -4.44 2.42
CA ILE A 126 13.77 -5.39 3.47
C ILE A 126 14.98 -5.83 4.29
N ASP A 127 16.08 -6.20 3.64
CA ASP A 127 17.30 -6.69 4.31
C ASP A 127 17.95 -5.63 5.21
N GLN A 128 17.83 -4.35 4.83
CA GLN A 128 18.29 -3.22 5.65
C GLN A 128 17.23 -2.73 6.66
N ALA A 129 16.10 -3.44 6.79
CA ALA A 129 15.01 -3.16 7.73
C ALA A 129 14.41 -1.74 7.61
N PHE A 130 14.43 -1.12 6.43
CA PHE A 130 13.69 0.12 6.19
C PHE A 130 12.18 -0.09 6.20
N VAL A 131 11.74 -1.30 5.90
CA VAL A 131 10.35 -1.74 5.89
C VAL A 131 10.26 -3.15 6.47
N ILE A 132 9.17 -3.42 7.18
CA ILE A 132 8.83 -4.76 7.67
C ILE A 132 7.47 -5.12 7.04
N PRO A 133 7.45 -5.88 5.93
CA PRO A 133 6.22 -6.32 5.32
C PRO A 133 5.49 -7.30 6.26
N TYR A 134 4.23 -7.01 6.61
CA TYR A 134 3.46 -7.86 7.52
C TYR A 134 2.13 -8.34 6.95
N ALA A 135 1.58 -7.65 5.94
CA ALA A 135 0.35 -8.04 5.27
C ALA A 135 0.27 -7.46 3.85
N ALA A 136 -0.36 -8.21 2.96
CA ALA A 136 -0.92 -7.68 1.73
C ALA A 136 -2.42 -7.45 1.95
N GLY A 137 -2.87 -6.22 1.78
CA GLY A 137 -4.28 -5.85 1.95
C GLY A 137 -5.16 -6.36 0.80
N GLY A 138 -6.47 -6.21 0.98
CA GLY A 138 -7.48 -6.62 0.01
C GLY A 138 -8.49 -7.59 0.62
N GLY A 139 -9.73 -7.54 0.12
CA GLY A 139 -10.83 -8.36 0.60
C GLY A 139 -11.60 -7.77 1.79
N GLY A 140 -12.63 -8.50 2.22
CA GLY A 140 -13.59 -8.07 3.22
C GLY A 140 -15.03 -8.17 2.72
N TYR A 141 -15.99 -8.11 3.64
CA TYR A 141 -17.40 -8.06 3.29
C TYR A 141 -17.85 -6.61 3.13
N VAL A 142 -18.51 -6.31 2.01
CA VAL A 142 -19.13 -5.01 1.76
C VAL A 142 -20.64 -5.19 1.77
N ALA A 143 -21.33 -4.42 2.61
CA ALA A 143 -22.78 -4.26 2.53
C ALA A 143 -23.08 -2.91 1.86
N SER A 144 -23.53 -2.94 0.61
CA SER A 144 -23.82 -1.73 -0.17
C SER A 144 -25.09 -1.88 -0.99
N ARG A 145 -25.79 -0.77 -1.18
CA ARG A 145 -26.89 -0.66 -2.16
C ARG A 145 -26.39 -0.31 -3.56
N LEU A 146 -25.09 -0.14 -3.77
CA LEU A 146 -24.53 0.07 -5.11
C LEU A 146 -24.35 -1.27 -5.81
N ASN A 147 -24.65 -1.32 -7.10
CA ASN A 147 -24.30 -2.47 -7.94
C ASN A 147 -22.78 -2.44 -8.23
N PRO A 148 -21.99 -3.40 -7.72
CA PRO A 148 -20.54 -3.40 -7.90
C PRO A 148 -20.13 -3.58 -9.37
N PHE A 149 -20.95 -4.25 -10.18
CA PHE A 149 -20.65 -4.55 -11.59
C PHE A 149 -20.89 -3.37 -12.55
N GLU A 150 -21.55 -2.31 -12.08
CA GLU A 150 -21.72 -1.05 -12.82
C GLU A 150 -20.59 -0.03 -12.54
N SER A 151 -19.72 -0.31 -11.57
CA SER A 151 -18.60 0.57 -11.24
C SER A 151 -17.58 0.63 -12.38
N GLN A 152 -16.84 1.73 -12.44
CA GLN A 152 -15.61 1.75 -13.24
C GLN A 152 -14.62 0.75 -12.65
N TYR A 153 -14.21 -0.22 -13.47
CA TYR A 153 -13.29 -1.26 -13.04
C TYR A 153 -11.86 -0.96 -13.47
N SER A 154 -10.95 -1.03 -12.51
CA SER A 154 -9.50 -1.12 -12.70
C SER A 154 -8.94 -2.00 -11.58
N PRO A 155 -7.98 -2.90 -11.86
CA PRO A 155 -7.35 -3.71 -10.81
C PRO A 155 -6.34 -2.92 -9.95
N PHE A 156 -6.18 -1.63 -10.24
CA PHE A 156 -5.31 -0.68 -9.55
C PHE A 156 -5.96 0.71 -9.50
N GLY A 157 -5.46 1.55 -8.61
CA GLY A 157 -5.93 2.90 -8.35
C GLY A 157 -7.31 2.93 -7.73
N LEU A 158 -7.94 4.12 -7.79
CA LEU A 158 -9.19 4.41 -7.08
C LEU A 158 -10.42 4.36 -8.02
N SER A 159 -10.36 3.57 -9.10
CA SER A 159 -11.47 3.53 -10.06
C SER A 159 -12.77 3.03 -9.41
N SER A 160 -12.66 2.07 -8.51
CA SER A 160 -13.77 1.51 -7.75
C SER A 160 -14.41 2.50 -6.76
N GLU A 161 -13.74 3.61 -6.44
CA GLU A 161 -14.26 4.67 -5.57
C GLU A 161 -15.12 5.70 -6.33
N ARG A 162 -15.30 5.54 -7.65
CA ARG A 162 -16.06 6.46 -8.48
C ARG A 162 -17.51 6.01 -8.64
N TYR A 163 -18.44 6.92 -8.38
CA TYR A 163 -19.88 6.64 -8.46
C TYR A 163 -20.52 6.89 -9.85
N LYS A 164 -19.74 7.38 -10.82
CA LYS A 164 -20.29 7.74 -12.13
C LYS A 164 -20.80 6.49 -12.86
N GLY A 165 -22.09 6.47 -13.18
CA GLY A 165 -22.75 5.37 -13.90
C GLY A 165 -23.34 4.29 -13.00
N GLN A 166 -23.10 4.36 -11.68
CA GLN A 166 -23.67 3.40 -10.73
C GLN A 166 -25.11 3.76 -10.37
N LYS A 167 -25.93 2.73 -10.17
CA LYS A 167 -27.28 2.86 -9.63
C LYS A 167 -27.34 2.45 -8.17
N VAL A 168 -28.24 3.11 -7.44
CA VAL A 168 -28.64 2.70 -6.09
C VAL A 168 -29.78 1.69 -6.21
N MET A 169 -29.53 0.47 -5.74
CA MET A 169 -30.49 -0.62 -5.67
C MET A 169 -31.43 -0.45 -4.46
N GLU A 170 -32.64 -0.96 -4.56
CA GLU A 170 -33.60 -0.97 -3.45
C GLU A 170 -33.09 -1.80 -2.26
N LYS A 171 -32.46 -2.94 -2.56
CA LYS A 171 -31.87 -3.88 -1.60
C LYS A 171 -30.44 -4.23 -2.02
N PRO A 172 -29.53 -4.45 -1.06
CA PRO A 172 -28.18 -4.94 -1.37
C PRO A 172 -28.24 -6.33 -1.99
N MET A 173 -27.25 -6.66 -2.83
CA MET A 173 -27.09 -8.03 -3.33
C MET A 173 -26.73 -8.99 -2.18
N ASN A 174 -27.28 -10.20 -2.21
CA ASN A 174 -26.80 -11.31 -1.40
C ASN A 174 -25.64 -12.04 -2.11
N SER A 175 -25.04 -13.04 -1.43
CA SER A 175 -23.89 -13.78 -1.97
C SER A 175 -24.18 -14.55 -3.26
N GLU A 176 -25.40 -15.10 -3.42
CA GLU A 176 -25.81 -15.81 -4.63
C GLU A 176 -25.91 -14.85 -5.81
N GLN A 177 -26.63 -13.75 -5.64
CA GLN A 177 -26.79 -12.69 -6.64
C GLN A 177 -25.45 -12.09 -7.07
N TYR A 178 -24.55 -11.88 -6.10
CA TYR A 178 -23.20 -11.42 -6.39
C TYR A 178 -22.42 -12.44 -7.23
N THR A 179 -22.46 -13.72 -6.86
CA THR A 179 -21.73 -14.77 -7.58
C THR A 179 -22.23 -14.92 -9.02
N GLU A 180 -23.54 -14.92 -9.22
CA GLU A 180 -24.14 -14.95 -10.55
C GLU A 180 -23.79 -13.71 -11.38
N GLY A 181 -23.91 -12.52 -10.77
CA GLY A 181 -23.58 -11.26 -11.42
C GLY A 181 -22.09 -11.15 -11.79
N LEU A 182 -21.19 -11.67 -10.96
CA LEU A 182 -19.76 -11.69 -11.23
C LEU A 182 -19.44 -12.54 -12.46
N ALA A 183 -20.02 -13.74 -12.55
CA ALA A 183 -19.81 -14.61 -13.71
C ALA A 183 -20.29 -13.98 -15.02
N ILE A 184 -21.43 -13.26 -14.99
CA ILE A 184 -21.94 -12.51 -16.15
C ILE A 184 -20.97 -11.38 -16.50
N TRP A 185 -20.60 -10.55 -15.53
CA TRP A 185 -19.73 -9.40 -15.72
C TRP A 185 -18.34 -9.79 -16.25
N GLU A 186 -17.74 -10.87 -15.73
CA GLU A 186 -16.45 -11.37 -16.21
C GLU A 186 -16.50 -11.81 -17.67
N LYS A 187 -17.57 -12.50 -18.06
CA LYS A 187 -17.80 -12.93 -19.43
C LYS A 187 -17.95 -11.72 -20.37
N GLU A 188 -18.85 -10.79 -20.03
CA GLU A 188 -19.11 -9.59 -20.84
C GLU A 188 -17.85 -8.73 -20.97
N ARG A 189 -17.09 -8.56 -19.88
CA ARG A 189 -15.81 -7.85 -19.89
C ARG A 189 -14.80 -8.53 -20.82
N ALA A 190 -14.67 -9.85 -20.77
CA ALA A 190 -13.76 -10.58 -21.63
C ALA A 190 -14.14 -10.45 -23.12
N GLU A 191 -15.44 -10.44 -23.43
CA GLU A 191 -15.96 -10.22 -24.79
C GLU A 191 -15.69 -8.79 -25.27
N ALA A 192 -15.96 -7.77 -24.44
CA ALA A 192 -15.68 -6.37 -24.75
C ALA A 192 -14.19 -6.10 -25.00
N LEU A 193 -13.29 -6.69 -24.20
CA LEU A 193 -11.85 -6.57 -24.38
C LEU A 193 -11.33 -7.21 -25.67
N LYS A 194 -11.98 -8.28 -26.14
CA LYS A 194 -11.66 -8.90 -27.44
C LYS A 194 -12.14 -8.03 -28.61
N ALA A 195 -13.31 -7.41 -28.48
CA ALA A 195 -13.87 -6.54 -29.52
C ALA A 195 -13.16 -5.18 -29.63
N ALA A 196 -12.47 -4.74 -28.57
CA ALA A 196 -11.71 -3.48 -28.54
C ALA A 196 -10.29 -3.58 -29.14
N LYS A 197 -9.87 -4.77 -29.60
CA LYS A 197 -8.60 -4.99 -30.31
C LYS A 197 -8.80 -4.97 -31.81
#